data_AF-A0A961QK60-F1
#
_entry.id   AF-A0A961QK60-F1
#
_cell.length_a   1.000
_cell.length_b   1.000
_cell.length_c   1.000
_cell.angle_alpha   90.00
_cell.angle_beta   90.00
_cell.angle_gamma   90.00
#
_symmetry.space_group_name_H-M   'P 1'
#
loop_
_entity.id
_entity.type
_entity.pdbx_description
1 polymer ?
#
loop_
_entity_poly.entity_id
_entity_poly.type
_entity_poly.pdbx_seq_one_letter_code
_entity_poly.pdbx_strand_id
1 'polypeptide(L)'
;MRETVSYPDVVQWAVPLFIAAIAVEMAWIVLKGRGGRYETRDALTSLVLGAGSVASGIALGFVTVSLYWGLWKIAPFDLGTSVWAVVVCFVLDDFCYYWIHRFGHRIRWVWASHVNHHSSQHYNLTTALRQTWTSTFTLMLLVRAPLILLGFHPGLVLFVGGLNLIYQFWIHTEAIGKLPR
;
A
#
# COMPACT_ATOMS: atom_id res chain seq x y z
N MET A 1 -13.63 -21.37 19.49
CA MET A 1 -12.61 -20.32 19.74
C MET A 1 -11.92 -20.11 18.42
N ARG A 2 -12.01 -18.92 17.81
CA ARG A 2 -11.32 -18.70 16.52
C ARG A 2 -9.81 -18.63 16.79
N GLU A 3 -9.02 -19.38 16.03
CA GLU A 3 -7.58 -19.47 16.25
C GLU A 3 -6.90 -18.09 16.12
N THR A 4 -5.91 -17.84 16.96
CA THR A 4 -5.05 -16.66 16.83
C THR A 4 -4.08 -16.90 15.68
N VAL A 5 -4.45 -16.44 14.49
CA VAL A 5 -3.59 -16.51 13.31
C VAL A 5 -2.72 -15.26 13.25
N SER A 6 -1.41 -15.46 13.23
CA SER A 6 -0.42 -14.39 13.05
C SER A 6 0.06 -14.38 11.60
N TYR A 7 0.23 -13.18 11.05
CA TYR A 7 0.80 -12.96 9.72
C TYR A 7 2.03 -12.06 9.86
N PRO A 8 3.09 -12.28 9.06
CA PRO A 8 4.27 -11.43 9.12
C PRO A 8 3.99 -10.04 8.56
N ASP A 9 4.71 -9.04 9.09
CA ASP A 9 4.77 -7.71 8.48
C ASP A 9 5.69 -7.76 7.25
N VAL A 10 5.09 -8.13 6.12
CA VAL A 10 5.79 -8.24 4.83
C VAL A 10 6.33 -6.90 4.34
N VAL A 11 5.72 -5.78 4.72
CA VAL A 11 6.18 -4.45 4.31
C VAL A 11 7.49 -4.13 5.00
N GLN A 12 7.60 -4.41 6.30
CA GLN A 12 8.85 -4.26 7.04
C GLN A 12 9.98 -5.11 6.43
N TRP A 13 9.68 -6.35 6.03
CA TRP A 13 10.64 -7.22 5.37
C TRP A 13 11.07 -6.73 3.99
N ALA A 14 10.20 -5.99 3.28
CA ALA A 14 10.50 -5.41 1.97
C ALA A 14 11.32 -4.12 2.03
N VAL A 15 11.46 -3.47 3.20
CA VAL A 15 12.21 -2.20 3.32
C VAL A 15 13.64 -2.27 2.78
N PRO A 16 14.48 -3.28 3.12
CA PRO A 16 15.82 -3.39 2.54
C PRO A 16 15.80 -3.54 1.02
N LEU A 17 14.80 -4.26 0.48
CA LEU A 17 14.63 -4.43 -0.96
C LEU A 17 14.27 -3.11 -1.65
N PHE A 18 13.39 -2.29 -1.05
CA PHE A 18 13.05 -0.96 -1.58
C PHE A 18 14.27 -0.05 -1.61
N ILE A 19 15.08 -0.03 -0.56
CA ILE A 19 16.32 0.75 -0.49
C ILE A 19 17.30 0.29 -1.58
N ALA A 20 17.50 -1.02 -1.72
CA ALA A 20 18.37 -1.58 -2.75
C ALA A 20 17.86 -1.24 -4.16
N ALA A 21 16.56 -1.36 -4.42
CA ALA A 21 15.95 -1.04 -5.71
C ALA A 21 16.10 0.43 -6.09
N ILE A 22 15.88 1.35 -5.14
CA ILE A 22 16.12 2.80 -5.34
C ILE A 22 17.59 3.06 -5.67
N ALA A 23 18.53 2.45 -4.93
CA ALA A 23 19.96 2.63 -5.19
C ALA A 23 20.36 2.10 -6.57
N VAL A 24 19.80 0.96 -6.98
CA VAL A 24 20.01 0.38 -8.32
C VAL A 24 19.44 1.28 -9.41
N GLU A 25 18.22 1.82 -9.25
CA GLU A 25 17.64 2.75 -10.22
C GLU A 25 18.46 4.04 -10.34
N MET A 26 18.86 4.61 -9.20
CA MET A 26 19.74 5.78 -9.18
C MET A 26 21.06 5.53 -9.92
N ALA A 27 21.72 4.40 -9.64
CA ALA A 27 22.96 4.02 -10.32
C ALA A 27 22.72 3.81 -11.83
N TRP A 28 21.62 3.17 -12.22
CA TRP A 28 21.26 2.97 -13.61
C TRP A 28 21.07 4.29 -14.36
N ILE A 29 20.32 5.23 -13.80
CA ILE A 29 20.08 6.56 -14.39
C ILE A 29 21.40 7.32 -14.57
N VAL A 30 22.27 7.30 -13.57
CA VAL A 30 23.60 7.96 -13.63
C VAL A 30 24.49 7.32 -14.69
N LEU A 31 24.57 5.98 -14.72
CA LEU A 31 25.46 5.24 -15.64
C LEU A 31 24.98 5.26 -17.09
N LYS A 32 23.66 5.28 -17.33
CA LYS A 32 23.08 5.22 -18.69
C LYS A 32 22.64 6.58 -19.22
N GLY A 33 22.51 7.60 -18.35
CA GLY A 33 22.02 8.92 -18.73
C GLY A 33 20.57 8.93 -19.25
N ARG A 34 19.76 7.92 -18.89
CA ARG A 34 18.36 7.76 -19.32
C ARG A 34 17.54 7.00 -18.27
N GLY A 35 16.21 7.06 -18.38
CA GLY A 35 15.29 6.33 -17.49
C GLY A 35 14.75 7.14 -16.31
N GLY A 36 14.62 8.45 -16.48
CA GLY A 36 14.09 9.37 -15.47
C GLY A 36 15.17 10.19 -14.77
N ARG A 37 14.78 10.88 -13.68
CA ARG A 37 15.66 11.73 -12.88
C ARG A 37 15.33 11.62 -11.40
N TYR A 38 16.37 11.67 -10.58
CA TYR A 38 16.26 11.91 -9.14
C TYR A 38 16.63 13.37 -8.87
N GLU A 39 15.64 14.18 -8.50
CA GLU A 39 15.90 15.51 -7.92
C GLU A 39 15.89 15.37 -6.40
N THR A 40 16.94 15.87 -5.75
CA THR A 40 17.21 15.62 -4.34
C THR A 40 16.07 16.08 -3.43
N ARG A 41 15.49 17.26 -3.67
CA ARG A 41 14.41 17.80 -2.83
C ARG A 41 13.13 16.99 -3.00
N ASP A 42 12.77 16.59 -4.22
CA ASP A 42 11.59 15.78 -4.48
C ASP A 42 11.74 14.36 -3.89
N ALA A 43 12.90 13.72 -4.09
CA ALA A 43 13.20 12.41 -3.52
C ALA A 43 13.17 12.44 -1.98
N LEU A 44 13.79 13.45 -1.36
CA LEU A 44 13.76 13.63 0.09
C LEU A 44 12.33 13.88 0.60
N THR A 45 11.54 14.68 -0.13
CA THR A 45 10.12 14.93 0.22
C THR A 45 9.33 13.62 0.20
N SER A 46 9.53 12.78 -0.81
CA SER A 46 8.89 11.47 -0.91
C SER A 46 9.30 10.53 0.24
N LEU A 47 10.59 10.51 0.61
CA LEU A 47 11.08 9.73 1.75
C LEU A 47 10.49 10.21 3.09
N VAL A 48 10.43 11.53 3.32
CA VAL A 48 9.83 12.12 4.53
C VAL A 48 8.34 11.82 4.61
N LEU A 49 7.63 11.94 3.48
CA LEU A 49 6.21 11.58 3.41
C LEU A 49 6.00 10.10 3.74
N GLY A 50 6.84 9.21 3.20
CA GLY A 50 6.83 7.78 3.53
C GLY A 50 7.08 7.48 5.01
N ALA A 51 8.12 8.09 5.60
CA ALA A 51 8.43 7.93 7.02
C ALA A 51 7.27 8.40 7.92
N GLY A 52 6.67 9.55 7.59
CA GLY A 52 5.51 10.05 8.32
C GLY A 52 4.25 9.19 8.12
N SER A 53 4.08 8.55 6.96
CA SER A 53 3.01 7.57 6.73
C SER A 53 3.17 6.35 7.64
N VAL A 54 4.40 5.85 7.84
CA VAL A 54 4.68 4.76 8.79
C VAL A 54 4.39 5.20 10.22
N ALA A 55 4.87 6.39 10.62
CA ALA A 55 4.61 6.93 11.95
C ALA A 55 3.11 7.09 12.23
N SER A 56 2.34 7.61 11.26
CA SER A 56 0.88 7.70 11.34
C SER A 56 0.22 6.33 11.43
N GLY A 57 0.70 5.35 10.66
CA GLY A 57 0.24 3.96 10.73
C GLY A 57 0.45 3.33 12.11
N ILE A 58 1.58 3.61 12.77
CA ILE A 58 1.84 3.15 14.14
C ILE A 58 0.90 3.86 15.12
N ALA A 59 0.75 5.18 15.02
CA ALA A 59 -0.05 5.98 15.93
C ALA A 59 -1.56 5.70 15.83
N LEU A 60 -2.07 5.49 14.62
CA LEU A 60 -3.49 5.38 14.32
C LEU A 60 -3.94 3.98 13.88
N GLY A 61 -3.02 3.02 13.74
CA GLY A 61 -3.31 1.67 13.28
C GLY A 61 -4.33 0.94 14.14
N PHE A 62 -4.40 1.28 15.44
CA PHE A 62 -5.40 0.74 16.37
C PHE A 62 -6.85 1.00 15.91
N VAL A 63 -7.11 2.09 15.17
CA VAL A 63 -8.46 2.40 14.65
C VAL A 63 -8.90 1.33 13.67
N THR A 64 -8.06 1.03 12.68
CA THR A 64 -8.34 0.00 11.66
C THR A 64 -8.42 -1.38 12.30
N VAL A 65 -7.46 -1.72 13.16
CA VAL A 65 -7.42 -3.02 13.86
C VAL A 65 -8.68 -3.21 14.71
N SER A 66 -9.06 -2.23 15.54
CA SER A 66 -10.23 -2.34 16.42
C SER A 66 -11.52 -2.51 15.63
N LEU A 67 -11.70 -1.75 14.55
CA LEU A 67 -12.87 -1.89 13.68
C LEU A 67 -12.93 -3.27 13.05
N TYR A 68 -11.84 -3.74 12.43
CA TYR A 68 -11.83 -5.03 11.74
C TYR A 68 -12.02 -6.20 12.71
N TRP A 69 -11.41 -6.17 13.89
CA TRP A 69 -11.69 -7.18 14.90
C TRP A 69 -13.15 -7.15 15.39
N GLY A 70 -13.74 -5.95 15.52
CA GLY A 70 -15.16 -5.79 15.85
C GLY A 70 -16.09 -6.38 14.78
N LEU A 71 -15.86 -6.04 13.51
CA LEU A 71 -16.62 -6.57 12.37
C LEU A 71 -16.43 -8.08 12.23
N TRP A 72 -15.22 -8.58 12.45
CA TRP A 72 -14.95 -10.00 12.33
C TRP A 72 -15.76 -10.82 13.34
N LYS A 73 -15.92 -10.35 14.58
CA LYS A 73 -16.74 -11.04 15.60
C LYS A 73 -18.19 -11.30 15.17
N ILE A 74 -18.73 -10.44 14.30
CA ILE A 74 -20.09 -10.58 13.75
C ILE A 74 -20.13 -11.17 12.34
N ALA A 75 -18.98 -11.49 11.75
CA ALA A 75 -18.92 -12.09 10.43
C ALA A 75 -19.58 -13.49 10.45
N PRO A 76 -20.52 -13.78 9.53
CA PRO A 76 -21.26 -15.04 9.48
C PRO A 76 -20.40 -16.24 9.04
N PHE A 77 -19.29 -16.00 8.35
CA PHE A 77 -18.40 -17.04 7.85
C PHE A 77 -17.00 -16.91 8.45
N ASP A 78 -16.26 -18.01 8.41
CA ASP A 78 -14.82 -18.06 8.66
C ASP A 78 -14.18 -18.75 7.45
N LEU A 79 -13.47 -17.98 6.63
CA LEU A 79 -12.86 -18.48 5.39
C LEU A 79 -11.51 -19.17 5.63
N GLY A 80 -11.03 -19.19 6.88
CA GLY A 80 -9.77 -19.81 7.26
C GLY A 80 -8.53 -19.16 6.64
N THR A 81 -7.45 -19.94 6.56
CA THR A 81 -6.09 -19.47 6.22
C THR A 81 -5.46 -20.21 5.06
N SER A 82 -6.26 -20.97 4.30
CA SER A 82 -5.77 -21.73 3.15
C SER A 82 -5.11 -20.81 2.12
N VAL A 83 -4.19 -21.35 1.32
CA VAL A 83 -3.55 -20.59 0.22
C VAL A 83 -4.60 -19.98 -0.72
N TRP A 84 -5.71 -20.69 -0.96
CA TRP A 84 -6.82 -20.16 -1.77
C TRP A 84 -7.53 -18.98 -1.10
N ALA A 85 -7.73 -19.01 0.22
CA ALA A 85 -8.26 -17.88 0.96
C ALA A 85 -7.32 -16.67 0.84
N VAL A 86 -6.00 -16.87 0.91
CA VAL A 86 -5.00 -15.80 0.71
C VAL A 86 -5.10 -15.21 -0.71
N VAL A 87 -5.13 -16.05 -1.74
CA VAL A 87 -5.20 -15.61 -3.15
C VAL A 87 -6.48 -14.84 -3.42
N VAL A 88 -7.63 -15.36 -2.99
CA VAL A 88 -8.92 -14.69 -3.18
C VAL A 88 -8.96 -13.37 -2.40
N CYS A 89 -8.47 -13.35 -1.16
CA CYS A 89 -8.39 -12.14 -0.35
C CYS A 89 -7.50 -11.09 -1.03
N PHE A 90 -6.35 -11.47 -1.59
CA PHE A 90 -5.46 -10.58 -2.32
C PHE A 90 -6.13 -9.96 -3.56
N VAL A 91 -6.83 -10.75 -4.36
CA VAL A 91 -7.55 -10.24 -5.56
C VAL A 91 -8.66 -9.28 -5.16
N LEU A 92 -9.43 -9.61 -4.11
CA LEU A 92 -10.48 -8.73 -3.61
C LEU A 92 -9.92 -7.46 -2.97
N ASP A 93 -8.78 -7.54 -2.28
CA ASP A 93 -8.08 -6.38 -1.72
C ASP A 93 -7.57 -5.45 -2.83
N ASP A 94 -7.04 -6.00 -3.92
CA ASP A 94 -6.64 -5.23 -5.10
C ASP A 94 -7.86 -4.54 -5.76
N PHE A 95 -9.00 -5.21 -5.79
CA PHE A 95 -10.26 -4.59 -6.23
C PHE A 95 -10.73 -3.46 -5.29
N CYS A 96 -10.60 -3.63 -3.97
CA CYS A 96 -10.81 -2.56 -3.00
C CYS A 96 -9.83 -1.38 -3.26
N TYR A 97 -8.57 -1.69 -3.59
CA TYR A 97 -7.57 -0.69 -3.93
C TYR A 97 -7.92 0.09 -5.21
N TYR A 98 -8.40 -0.59 -6.24
CA TYR A 98 -8.91 0.06 -7.45
C TYR A 98 -9.96 1.13 -7.11
N TRP A 99 -10.93 0.80 -6.26
CA TRP A 99 -11.97 1.74 -5.88
C TRP A 99 -11.45 2.90 -5.04
N ILE A 100 -10.58 2.66 -4.05
CA ILE A 100 -10.05 3.77 -3.25
C ILE A 100 -9.21 4.72 -4.12
N HIS A 101 -8.45 4.18 -5.07
CA HIS A 101 -7.67 4.97 -6.01
C HIS A 101 -8.60 5.78 -6.92
N ARG A 102 -9.63 5.15 -7.49
CA ARG A 102 -10.67 5.85 -8.28
C ARG A 102 -11.36 6.93 -7.47
N PHE A 103 -11.68 6.69 -6.19
CA PHE A 103 -12.26 7.70 -5.32
C PHE A 103 -11.29 8.85 -5.05
N GLY A 104 -9.99 8.58 -4.95
CA GLY A 104 -8.94 9.61 -4.89
C GLY A 104 -9.04 10.61 -6.04
N HIS A 105 -9.38 10.14 -7.25
CA HIS A 105 -9.53 10.97 -8.45
C HIS A 105 -10.94 11.55 -8.67
N ARG A 106 -11.91 11.23 -7.81
CA ARG A 106 -13.33 11.57 -8.04
C ARG A 106 -14.02 12.23 -6.84
N ILE A 107 -13.48 12.10 -5.64
CA ILE A 107 -14.08 12.58 -4.39
C ILE A 107 -13.06 13.48 -3.67
N ARG A 108 -13.45 14.74 -3.39
CA ARG A 108 -12.56 15.76 -2.80
C ARG A 108 -11.93 15.34 -1.48
N TRP A 109 -12.67 14.61 -0.63
CA TRP A 109 -12.18 14.09 0.64
C TRP A 109 -11.00 13.12 0.44
N VAL A 110 -11.15 12.16 -0.48
CA VAL A 110 -10.11 11.16 -0.75
C VAL A 110 -8.96 11.80 -1.54
N TRP A 111 -9.26 12.76 -2.44
CA TRP A 111 -8.27 13.56 -3.14
C TRP A 111 -7.34 14.30 -2.19
N ALA A 112 -7.84 14.88 -1.09
CA ALA A 112 -7.01 15.58 -0.12
C ALA A 112 -5.91 14.67 0.49
N SER A 113 -6.18 13.36 0.56
CA SER A 113 -5.20 12.36 0.99
C SER A 113 -4.34 11.80 -0.15
N HIS A 114 -4.70 12.06 -1.41
CA HIS A 114 -4.07 11.44 -2.58
C HIS A 114 -3.25 12.43 -3.43
N VAL A 115 -3.56 13.72 -3.39
CA VAL A 115 -2.89 14.77 -4.16
C VAL A 115 -1.39 14.88 -3.86
N ASN A 116 -0.99 14.60 -2.62
CA ASN A 116 0.41 14.59 -2.21
C ASN A 116 1.22 13.57 -3.01
N HIS A 117 0.66 12.40 -3.32
CA HIS A 117 1.28 11.38 -4.14
C HIS A 117 1.51 11.88 -5.58
N HIS A 118 0.52 12.57 -6.15
CA HIS A 118 0.59 13.16 -7.49
C HIS A 118 1.38 14.46 -7.58
N SER A 119 1.94 14.97 -6.48
CA SER A 119 2.68 16.24 -6.48
C SER A 119 4.12 16.12 -6.94
N SER A 120 4.69 14.91 -6.99
CA SER A 120 6.04 14.70 -7.51
C SER A 120 6.12 15.07 -9.00
N GLN A 121 7.22 15.72 -9.37
CA GLN A 121 7.52 16.08 -10.75
C GLN A 121 8.39 15.03 -11.46
N HIS A 122 8.75 13.94 -10.76
CA HIS A 122 9.66 12.91 -11.25
C HIS A 122 9.08 11.52 -10.97
N TYR A 123 9.01 10.68 -11.99
CA TYR A 123 8.45 9.33 -11.85
C TYR A 123 9.56 8.30 -11.68
N ASN A 124 10.03 8.18 -10.43
CA ASN A 124 11.06 7.24 -10.00
C ASN A 124 10.61 6.49 -8.72
N LEU A 125 11.38 5.49 -8.29
CA LEU A 125 10.96 4.57 -7.24
C LEU A 125 10.71 5.25 -5.88
N THR A 126 11.25 6.46 -5.64
CA THR A 126 10.92 7.20 -4.41
C THR A 126 9.50 7.74 -4.43
N THR A 127 8.89 7.96 -5.60
CA THR A 127 7.51 8.42 -5.73
C THR A 127 6.52 7.40 -5.15
N ALA A 128 6.83 6.10 -5.19
CA ALA A 128 6.06 5.07 -4.50
C ALA A 128 5.97 5.31 -2.98
N LEU A 129 7.03 5.87 -2.38
CA LEU A 129 7.10 6.17 -0.95
C LEU A 129 6.40 7.48 -0.58
N ARG A 130 5.90 8.25 -1.55
CA ARG A 130 5.19 9.51 -1.34
C ARG A 130 3.76 9.30 -0.83
N GLN A 131 3.65 8.68 0.33
CA GLN A 131 2.41 8.25 0.95
C GLN A 131 1.85 9.33 1.89
N THR A 132 0.55 9.26 2.10
CA THR A 132 -0.18 10.20 2.94
C THR A 132 -0.19 9.81 4.41
N TRP A 133 -0.17 10.82 5.27
CA TRP A 133 -0.25 10.60 6.72
C TRP A 133 -1.70 10.43 7.19
N THR A 134 -2.67 10.72 6.33
CA THR A 134 -4.10 10.67 6.67
C THR A 134 -4.80 9.42 6.13
N SER A 135 -4.02 8.38 5.77
CA SER A 135 -4.54 7.14 5.15
C SER A 135 -5.64 6.49 5.99
N THR A 136 -5.50 6.49 7.32
CA THR A 136 -6.51 5.98 8.28
C THR A 136 -7.87 6.66 8.14
N PHE A 137 -7.91 7.93 7.75
CA PHE A 137 -9.15 8.71 7.60
C PHE A 137 -9.65 8.75 6.15
N THR A 138 -9.05 7.95 5.27
CA THR A 138 -9.61 7.69 3.95
C THR A 138 -10.79 6.73 4.06
N LEU A 139 -11.50 6.53 2.95
CA LEU A 139 -12.57 5.54 2.87
C LEU A 139 -12.05 4.09 2.82
N MET A 140 -10.72 3.85 2.84
CA MET A 140 -10.16 2.51 2.68
C MET A 140 -10.64 1.53 3.76
N LEU A 141 -10.77 2.01 5.01
CA LEU A 141 -11.28 1.19 6.12
C LEU A 141 -12.69 0.65 5.82
N LEU A 142 -13.53 1.48 5.19
CA LEU A 142 -14.91 1.14 4.82
C LEU A 142 -14.96 0.28 3.57
N VAL A 143 -14.12 0.56 2.57
CA VAL A 143 -14.06 -0.18 1.31
C VAL A 143 -13.57 -1.62 1.54
N ARG A 144 -12.70 -1.85 2.52
CA ARG A 144 -12.22 -3.18 2.93
C ARG A 144 -13.12 -3.88 3.95
N ALA A 145 -14.02 -3.17 4.64
CA ALA A 145 -14.92 -3.76 5.65
C ALA A 145 -15.75 -4.96 5.14
N PRO A 146 -16.24 -4.98 3.87
CA PRO A 146 -16.91 -6.15 3.31
C PRO A 146 -16.06 -7.43 3.32
N LEU A 147 -14.73 -7.35 3.17
CA LEU A 147 -13.86 -8.53 3.22
C LEU A 147 -13.91 -9.19 4.61
N ILE A 148 -13.88 -8.35 5.65
CA ILE A 148 -13.96 -8.82 7.03
C ILE A 148 -15.33 -9.45 7.30
N LEU A 149 -16.40 -8.80 6.85
CA LEU A 149 -17.77 -9.30 6.99
C LEU A 149 -18.03 -10.55 6.15
N LEU A 150 -17.28 -10.78 5.07
CA LEU A 150 -17.33 -12.03 4.30
C LEU A 150 -16.66 -13.19 5.03
N GLY A 151 -15.88 -12.93 6.08
CA GLY A 151 -15.24 -13.95 6.91
C GLY A 151 -13.73 -14.05 6.75
N PHE A 152 -13.08 -13.13 6.03
CA PHE A 152 -11.62 -13.07 6.04
C PHE A 152 -11.09 -12.58 7.38
N HIS A 153 -10.08 -13.28 7.91
CA HIS A 153 -9.43 -12.90 9.15
C HIS A 153 -8.81 -11.49 9.04
N PRO A 154 -8.95 -10.59 10.05
CA PRO A 154 -8.38 -9.24 10.01
C PRO A 154 -6.88 -9.21 9.69
N GLY A 155 -6.11 -10.11 10.30
CA GLY A 155 -4.68 -10.27 10.02
C GLY A 155 -4.39 -10.65 8.56
N LEU A 156 -5.27 -11.44 7.93
CA LEU A 156 -5.11 -11.81 6.52
C LEU A 156 -5.32 -10.61 5.61
N VAL A 157 -6.36 -9.81 5.86
CA VAL A 157 -6.65 -8.59 5.08
C VAL A 157 -5.50 -7.58 5.19
N LEU A 158 -4.94 -7.40 6.39
CA LEU A 158 -3.77 -6.53 6.60
C LEU A 158 -2.52 -7.09 5.90
N PHE A 159 -2.29 -8.40 5.97
CA PHE A 159 -1.19 -9.09 5.30
C PHE A 159 -1.25 -8.94 3.78
N VAL A 160 -2.38 -9.24 3.15
CA VAL A 160 -2.53 -9.08 1.69
C VAL A 160 -2.48 -7.62 1.27
N GLY A 161 -2.95 -6.70 2.12
CA GLY A 161 -2.77 -5.27 1.90
C GLY A 161 -1.30 -4.85 1.87
N GLY A 162 -0.46 -5.48 2.69
CA GLY A 162 1.00 -5.32 2.64
C GLY A 162 1.61 -5.88 1.36
N LEU A 163 1.19 -7.07 0.93
CA LEU A 163 1.62 -7.64 -0.35
C LEU A 163 1.22 -6.75 -1.53
N ASN A 164 0.02 -6.19 -1.50
CA ASN A 164 -0.49 -5.29 -2.52
C ASN A 164 0.36 -4.00 -2.59
N LEU A 165 0.73 -3.43 -1.44
CA LEU A 165 1.64 -2.28 -1.39
C LEU A 165 3.02 -2.59 -2.01
N ILE A 166 3.59 -3.76 -1.72
CA ILE A 166 4.88 -4.19 -2.28
C ILE A 166 4.78 -4.35 -3.80
N TYR A 167 3.70 -4.95 -4.29
CA TYR A 167 3.45 -5.10 -5.73
C TYR A 167 3.41 -3.73 -6.44
N GLN A 168 2.77 -2.74 -5.84
CA GLN A 168 2.64 -1.39 -6.41
C GLN A 168 3.93 -0.56 -6.40
N PHE A 169 4.97 -0.96 -5.68
CA PHE A 169 6.23 -0.21 -5.65
C PHE A 169 6.85 -0.09 -7.06
N TRP A 170 6.90 -1.20 -7.79
CA TRP A 170 7.69 -1.34 -9.03
C TRP A 170 7.13 -0.58 -10.23
N ILE A 171 5.88 -0.15 -10.18
CA ILE A 171 5.26 0.60 -11.29
C ILE A 171 5.70 2.07 -11.33
N HIS A 172 6.40 2.56 -10.30
CA HIS A 172 6.85 3.96 -10.18
C HIS A 172 8.24 4.17 -10.78
N THR A 173 8.42 3.87 -12.06
CA THR A 173 9.73 4.03 -12.71
C THR A 173 9.60 4.36 -14.19
N GLU A 174 10.47 5.24 -14.68
CA GLU A 174 10.68 5.50 -16.11
C GLU A 174 11.84 4.68 -16.69
N ALA A 175 12.57 3.93 -15.87
CA ALA A 175 13.70 3.11 -16.32
C ALA A 175 13.25 1.91 -17.15
N ILE A 176 12.04 1.42 -16.89
CA ILE A 176 11.36 0.38 -17.67
C ILE A 176 10.44 1.10 -18.65
N GLY A 177 10.66 0.88 -19.95
CA GLY A 177 9.82 1.44 -21.00
C GLY A 177 8.46 0.74 -21.10
N LYS A 178 7.98 0.52 -22.33
CA LYS A 178 6.75 -0.25 -22.53
C LYS A 178 7.05 -1.74 -22.37
N LEU A 179 6.19 -2.45 -21.65
CA LEU A 179 6.15 -3.91 -21.74
C LEU A 179 5.88 -4.32 -23.21
N PRO A 180 6.32 -5.52 -23.64
CA PRO A 180 5.98 -6.05 -24.96
C PRO A 180 4.47 -5.93 -25.19
N ARG A 181 4.10 -5.45 -26.38
CA ARG A 181 2.71 -5.37 -26.82
C ARG A 181 2.20 -6.73 -27.28
#